data_AF-A0A7W1PQN8-F1
#
_entry.id   AF-A0A7W1PQN8-F1
#
_cell.length_a   1.000
_cell.length_b   1.000
_cell.length_c   1.000
_cell.angle_alpha   90.00
_cell.angle_beta   90.00
_cell.angle_gamma   90.00
#
_symmetry.space_group_name_H-M   'P 1'
#
loop_
_entity.id
_entity.type
_entity.pdbx_description
1 polymer ?
#
loop_
_entity_poly.entity_id
_entity_poly.type
_entity_poly.pdbx_seq_one_letter_code
_entity_poly.pdbx_strand_id
1 'polypeptide(L)'
;MDDPQSRPLPEHPIEELAPQTYCQRAALELAALVRHQRKPRHRTRRESALLRRCVEQVLGSGEPAPPAGPWQAGARPLKRPGRGGLQYIPIVTRGKTTIMLSTQREAEELATFLNYCGTQELGG
;
A
#
# COMPACT_ATOMS: atom_id res chain seq x y z
N MET A 1 48.73 17.74 -16.81
CA MET A 1 47.86 18.66 -16.04
C MET A 1 46.64 17.84 -15.70
N ASP A 2 46.62 17.28 -14.50
CA ASP A 2 45.55 16.46 -13.94
C ASP A 2 44.38 17.37 -13.55
N ASP A 3 43.19 17.01 -14.03
CA ASP A 3 41.92 17.65 -13.67
C ASP A 3 41.33 16.90 -12.45
N PRO A 4 41.14 17.55 -11.29
CA PRO A 4 40.73 16.85 -10.08
C PRO A 4 39.20 16.70 -10.02
N GLN A 5 38.77 15.44 -9.94
CA GLN A 5 37.59 14.99 -9.20
C GLN A 5 36.21 15.47 -9.66
N SER A 6 35.70 14.84 -10.73
CA SER A 6 34.29 14.48 -10.80
C SER A 6 33.96 13.55 -9.64
N ARG A 7 33.52 14.10 -8.49
CA ARG A 7 32.92 13.31 -7.42
C ARG A 7 31.60 12.74 -7.96
N PRO A 8 31.45 11.40 -8.13
CA PRO A 8 30.12 10.84 -8.26
C PRO A 8 29.34 11.22 -7.00
N LEU A 9 28.14 11.79 -7.18
CA LEU A 9 27.19 11.96 -6.10
C LEU A 9 27.05 10.62 -5.38
N PRO A 10 26.92 10.58 -4.04
CA PRO A 10 26.59 9.35 -3.36
C PRO A 10 25.24 8.88 -3.90
N GLU A 11 25.27 7.91 -4.79
CA GLU A 11 24.14 7.03 -5.03
C GLU A 11 23.88 6.42 -3.66
N HIS A 12 22.93 6.99 -2.93
CA HIS A 12 22.41 6.36 -1.74
C HIS A 12 22.11 4.94 -2.18
N PRO A 13 22.73 3.91 -1.59
CA PRO A 13 22.25 2.57 -1.82
C PRO A 13 20.80 2.63 -1.34
N ILE A 14 19.88 2.59 -2.30
CA ILE A 14 18.55 2.09 -2.03
C ILE A 14 18.90 0.68 -1.59
N GLU A 15 19.05 0.47 -0.27
CA GLU A 15 19.19 -0.86 0.29
C GLU A 15 18.01 -1.61 -0.30
N GLU A 16 18.31 -2.46 -1.27
CA GLU A 16 17.36 -3.33 -1.93
C GLU A 16 17.00 -4.36 -0.86
N LEU A 17 16.12 -3.93 0.05
CA LEU A 17 15.65 -4.75 1.13
C LEU A 17 15.01 -5.96 0.48
N ALA A 18 15.38 -7.16 0.95
CA ALA A 18 14.77 -8.38 0.46
C ALA A 18 13.23 -8.23 0.49
N PRO A 19 12.49 -8.68 -0.55
CA PRO A 19 11.03 -8.51 -0.67
C PRO A 19 10.25 -8.86 0.61
N GLN A 20 10.73 -9.84 1.36
CA GLN A 20 10.19 -10.27 2.65
C GLN A 20 10.14 -9.14 3.69
N THR A 21 11.12 -8.23 3.67
CA THR A 21 11.21 -7.07 4.57
C THR A 21 10.15 -6.02 4.23
N TYR A 22 9.84 -5.84 2.94
CA TYR A 22 8.75 -4.96 2.51
C TYR A 22 7.39 -5.52 2.95
N CYS A 23 7.15 -6.82 2.84
CA CYS A 23 5.94 -7.46 3.34
C CYS A 23 5.76 -7.27 4.86
N GLN A 24 6.82 -7.45 5.65
CA GLN A 24 6.76 -7.25 7.11
C GLN A 24 6.49 -5.79 7.49
N ARG A 25 7.19 -4.83 6.87
CA ARG A 25 6.97 -3.40 7.11
C ARG A 25 5.55 -2.97 6.71
N ALA A 26 5.09 -3.44 5.56
CA ALA A 26 3.74 -3.16 5.08
C ALA A 26 2.68 -3.73 6.04
N ALA A 27 2.88 -4.92 6.62
CA ALA A 27 1.96 -5.51 7.58
C ALA A 27 1.77 -4.63 8.84
N LEU A 28 2.85 -4.04 9.36
CA LEU A 28 2.79 -3.13 10.51
C LEU A 28 2.02 -1.84 10.16
N GLU A 29 2.32 -1.23 9.02
CA GLU A 29 1.61 -0.02 8.57
C GLU A 29 0.14 -0.30 8.28
N LEU A 30 -0.15 -1.47 7.71
CA LEU A 30 -1.51 -1.91 7.41
C LEU A 30 -2.32 -2.12 8.68
N ALA A 31 -1.77 -2.79 9.70
CA ALA A 31 -2.43 -2.96 10.98
C ALA A 31 -2.76 -1.61 11.63
N ALA A 32 -1.85 -0.65 11.55
CA ALA A 32 -2.05 0.70 12.07
C ALA A 32 -3.10 1.49 11.26
N LEU A 33 -3.12 1.34 9.93
CA LEU A 33 -4.14 1.90 9.05
C LEU A 33 -5.52 1.34 9.37
N VAL A 34 -5.67 0.01 9.44
CA VAL A 34 -6.93 -0.66 9.78
C VAL A 34 -7.43 -0.21 11.15
N ARG A 35 -6.55 -0.15 12.16
CA ARG A 35 -6.91 0.36 13.49
C ARG A 35 -7.41 1.81 13.45
N HIS A 36 -6.75 2.67 12.68
CA HIS A 36 -7.19 4.06 12.49
C HIS A 36 -8.56 4.14 11.80
N GLN A 37 -8.81 3.30 10.79
CA GLN A 37 -10.09 3.28 10.07
C GLN A 37 -11.25 2.75 10.91
N ARG A 38 -10.99 1.79 11.81
CA ARG A 38 -11.99 1.27 12.76
C ARG A 38 -12.34 2.28 13.85
N LYS A 39 -11.36 3.07 14.31
CA LYS A 39 -11.55 4.09 15.37
C LYS A 39 -10.92 5.42 14.95
N PRO A 40 -11.53 6.13 13.98
CA PRO A 40 -10.98 7.38 13.48
C PRO A 40 -10.98 8.43 14.61
N ARG A 41 -9.78 8.85 15.03
CA ARG A 41 -9.63 9.98 15.96
C ARG A 41 -9.74 11.27 15.15
N HIS A 42 -10.85 11.99 15.35
CA HIS A 42 -11.17 13.24 14.66
C HIS A 42 -11.29 13.10 13.13
N ARG A 43 -11.41 14.23 12.42
CA ARG A 43 -11.47 14.28 10.94
C ARG A 43 -10.11 14.07 10.27
N THR A 44 -9.11 13.58 11.00
CA THR A 44 -7.73 13.44 10.54
C THR A 44 -7.54 12.12 9.79
N ARG A 45 -6.94 12.18 8.60
CA ARG A 45 -6.54 11.00 7.84
C ARG A 45 -5.19 10.53 8.33
N ARG A 46 -5.02 9.21 8.43
CA ARG A 46 -3.69 8.62 8.54
C ARG A 46 -3.07 8.59 7.15
N GLU A 47 -1.88 9.13 7.02
CA GLU A 47 -1.10 8.98 5.80
C GLU A 47 -0.54 7.55 5.72
N SER A 48 -0.62 6.96 4.54
CA SER A 48 -0.13 5.61 4.25
C SER A 48 1.02 5.63 3.25
N ALA A 49 1.82 6.70 3.25
CA ALA A 49 2.92 6.89 2.29
C ALA A 49 3.96 5.76 2.36
N LEU A 50 4.27 5.25 3.57
CA LEU A 50 5.17 4.13 3.75
C LEU A 50 4.60 2.82 3.17
N LEU A 51 3.31 2.55 3.39
CA LEU A 51 2.63 1.41 2.78
C LEU A 51 2.68 1.52 1.25
N ARG A 52 2.41 2.70 0.70
CA ARG A 52 2.45 2.96 -0.74
C ARG A 52 3.83 2.66 -1.32
N ARG A 53 4.89 3.16 -0.68
CA ARG A 53 6.27 2.88 -1.11
C ARG A 53 6.58 1.39 -1.10
N CYS A 54 6.16 0.65 -0.08
CA CYS A 54 6.38 -0.81 -0.04
C CYS A 54 5.68 -1.52 -1.20
N VAL A 55 4.43 -1.13 -1.51
CA VAL A 55 3.66 -1.66 -2.64
C VAL A 55 4.36 -1.33 -3.97
N GLU A 56 4.77 -0.08 -4.16
CA GLU A 56 5.47 0.38 -5.37
C GLU A 56 6.81 -0.34 -5.57
N GLN A 57 7.57 -0.57 -4.51
CA GLN A 57 8.85 -1.29 -4.61
C GLN A 57 8.65 -2.75 -5.04
N VAL A 58 7.66 -3.44 -4.47
CA VAL A 58 7.42 -4.87 -4.77
C VAL A 58 6.72 -5.07 -6.12
N LEU A 59 5.81 -4.19 -6.53
CA LEU A 59 5.14 -4.30 -7.82
C LEU A 59 5.96 -3.67 -8.96
N GLY A 60 6.81 -2.68 -8.65
CA GLY A 60 7.68 -2.01 -9.61
C GLY A 60 8.93 -2.81 -9.98
N SER A 61 9.31 -3.81 -9.19
CA SER A 61 10.47 -4.68 -9.46
C SER A 61 10.25 -5.70 -10.59
N GLY A 62 9.08 -5.70 -11.24
CA GLY A 62 8.82 -6.53 -12.43
C GLY A 62 8.49 -7.99 -12.14
N GLU A 63 8.27 -8.36 -10.88
CA GLU A 63 7.75 -9.69 -10.52
C GLU A 63 6.34 -9.87 -11.11
N PRO A 64 6.04 -11.05 -11.72
CA PRO A 64 4.76 -11.28 -12.36
C PRO A 64 3.63 -11.08 -11.36
N ALA A 65 2.56 -10.40 -11.81
CA ALA A 65 1.38 -10.15 -11.01
C ALA A 65 0.92 -11.47 -10.35
N PRO A 66 0.96 -11.58 -9.01
CA PRO A 66 0.58 -12.79 -8.32
C PRO A 66 -0.87 -13.17 -8.67
N PRO A 67 -1.20 -14.48 -8.64
CA PRO A 67 -2.52 -14.96 -9.00
C PRO A 67 -3.62 -14.32 -8.15
N ALA A 68 -4.85 -14.36 -8.65
CA ALA A 68 -6.03 -13.97 -7.89
C ALA A 68 -6.00 -14.62 -6.49
N GLY A 69 -5.85 -13.78 -5.47
CA GLY A 69 -5.77 -14.23 -4.09
C GLY A 69 -7.00 -13.82 -3.28
N PRO A 70 -7.02 -14.15 -1.98
CA PRO A 70 -8.18 -13.92 -1.13
C PRO A 70 -8.47 -12.44 -0.87
N TRP A 71 -7.50 -11.54 -1.10
CA TRP A 71 -7.73 -10.10 -1.07
C TRP A 71 -8.26 -9.62 -2.41
N GLN A 72 -9.40 -8.94 -2.36
CA GLN A 72 -10.10 -8.44 -3.53
C GLN A 72 -10.22 -6.92 -3.46
N ALA A 73 -9.88 -6.25 -4.56
CA ALA A 73 -10.19 -4.84 -4.74
C ALA A 73 -11.68 -4.67 -5.11
N GLY A 74 -12.28 -3.58 -4.68
CA GLY A 74 -13.67 -3.26 -4.96
C GLY A 74 -14.00 -1.82 -4.61
N ALA A 75 -15.29 -1.51 -4.58
CA ALA A 75 -15.78 -0.18 -4.31
C ALA A 75 -17.00 -0.24 -3.38
N ARG A 76 -17.05 0.69 -2.42
CA ARG A 76 -18.23 0.93 -1.59
C ARG A 76 -18.95 2.20 -2.07
N PRO A 77 -20.20 2.13 -2.53
CA PRO A 77 -20.92 3.30 -3.02
C PRO A 77 -21.15 4.33 -1.91
N LEU A 78 -21.13 5.60 -2.29
CA LEU A 78 -21.45 6.73 -1.43
C LEU A 78 -22.79 7.36 -1.82
N LYS A 79 -23.52 7.86 -0.83
CA LYS A 79 -24.76 8.62 -1.06
C LYS A 79 -24.51 10.04 -1.60
N ARG A 80 -23.29 10.55 -1.46
CA ARG A 80 -22.85 11.87 -1.89
C ARG A 80 -21.40 11.76 -2.39
N PRO A 81 -20.95 12.62 -3.33
CA PRO A 81 -19.57 12.65 -3.74
C PRO A 81 -18.63 12.73 -2.53
N GLY A 82 -17.65 11.84 -2.50
CA GLY A 82 -16.56 11.83 -1.54
C GLY A 82 -15.48 12.86 -1.90
N ARG A 83 -14.30 12.72 -1.27
CA ARG A 83 -13.15 13.54 -1.64
C ARG A 83 -12.66 13.16 -3.04
N GLY A 84 -12.25 14.16 -3.82
CA GLY A 84 -11.86 13.96 -5.22
C GLY A 84 -13.05 13.74 -6.18
N GLY A 85 -14.29 13.98 -5.74
CA GLY A 85 -15.49 13.85 -6.56
C GLY A 85 -15.96 12.41 -6.78
N LEU A 86 -15.29 11.42 -6.19
CA LEU A 86 -15.63 10.01 -6.35
C LEU A 86 -16.98 9.68 -5.70
N GLN A 87 -17.84 8.95 -6.42
CA GLN A 87 -19.15 8.48 -5.91
C GLN A 87 -19.04 7.18 -5.10
N TYR A 88 -17.83 6.75 -4.81
CA TYR A 88 -17.54 5.53 -4.08
C TYR A 88 -16.23 5.67 -3.30
N ILE A 89 -16.05 4.79 -2.30
CA ILE A 89 -14.79 4.60 -1.60
C ILE A 89 -14.15 3.34 -2.19
N PRO A 90 -12.97 3.44 -2.81
CA PRO A 90 -12.15 2.28 -3.16
C PRO A 90 -11.84 1.46 -1.90
N ILE A 91 -12.01 0.14 -1.99
CA ILE A 91 -11.80 -0.77 -0.87
C ILE A 91 -10.99 -2.00 -1.27
N VAL A 92 -10.30 -2.58 -0.29
CA VAL A 92 -9.71 -3.91 -0.37
C VAL A 92 -10.30 -4.77 0.74
N THR A 93 -10.80 -5.95 0.37
CA THR A 93 -11.54 -6.83 1.29
C THR A 93 -11.00 -8.24 1.31
N ARG A 94 -10.99 -8.83 2.51
CA ARG A 94 -10.85 -10.27 2.75
C ARG A 94 -11.62 -10.62 4.01
N GLY A 95 -12.61 -11.51 3.90
CA GLY A 95 -13.46 -11.89 5.03
C GLY A 95 -14.17 -10.68 5.66
N LYS A 96 -13.91 -10.45 6.94
CA LYS A 96 -14.46 -9.31 7.73
C LYS A 96 -13.55 -8.09 7.70
N THR A 97 -12.37 -8.16 7.08
CA THR A 97 -11.47 -7.02 6.95
C THR A 97 -11.81 -6.22 5.71
N THR A 98 -12.00 -4.92 5.90
CA THR A 98 -12.17 -3.94 4.82
C THR A 98 -11.18 -2.80 5.05
N ILE A 99 -10.36 -2.52 4.05
CA ILE A 99 -9.42 -1.40 4.03
C ILE A 99 -9.94 -0.40 3.03
N MET A 100 -10.15 0.84 3.46
CA MET A 100 -10.58 1.95 2.60
C MET A 100 -9.36 2.71 2.07
N LEU A 101 -9.38 3.08 0.79
CA LEU A 101 -8.27 3.75 0.10
C LEU A 101 -8.76 5.02 -0.61
N SER A 102 -7.82 5.77 -1.20
CA SER A 102 -8.12 7.07 -1.81
C SER A 102 -8.44 6.93 -3.30
N THR A 103 -7.87 5.94 -3.98
CA THR A 103 -8.09 5.70 -5.42
C THR A 103 -8.33 4.23 -5.72
N GLN A 104 -8.98 3.94 -6.86
CA GLN A 104 -9.23 2.58 -7.32
C GLN A 104 -7.92 1.84 -7.63
N ARG A 105 -6.96 2.53 -8.26
CA ARG A 105 -5.63 1.99 -8.54
C ARG A 105 -4.89 1.55 -7.28
N GLU A 106 -4.94 2.35 -6.20
CA GLU A 106 -4.37 1.96 -4.91
C GLU A 106 -5.00 0.67 -4.37
N ALA A 107 -6.29 0.45 -4.61
CA ALA A 107 -6.98 -0.77 -4.17
C ALA A 107 -6.51 -2.00 -4.93
N GLU A 108 -6.35 -1.90 -6.25
CA GLU A 108 -5.86 -2.97 -7.10
C GLU A 108 -4.41 -3.33 -6.78
N GLU A 109 -3.54 -2.32 -6.66
CA GLU A 109 -2.14 -2.49 -6.28
C GLU A 109 -2.01 -3.10 -4.89
N LEU A 110 -2.76 -2.59 -3.90
CA LEU A 110 -2.71 -3.14 -2.54
C LEU A 110 -3.24 -4.58 -2.50
N ALA A 111 -4.35 -4.91 -3.17
CA ALA A 111 -4.87 -6.27 -3.19
C ALA A 111 -3.84 -7.25 -3.78
N THR A 112 -3.21 -6.86 -4.89
CA THR A 112 -2.15 -7.63 -5.55
C THR A 112 -0.96 -7.84 -4.60
N PHE A 113 -0.48 -6.78 -3.95
CA PHE A 113 0.60 -6.84 -2.97
C PHE A 113 0.27 -7.73 -1.76
N LEU A 114 -0.94 -7.64 -1.21
CA LEU A 114 -1.32 -8.46 -0.05
C LEU A 114 -1.40 -9.94 -0.39
N ASN A 115 -1.83 -10.24 -1.62
CA ASN A 115 -1.81 -11.60 -2.17
C ASN A 115 -0.38 -12.09 -2.40
N TYR A 116 0.52 -11.25 -2.94
CA TYR A 116 1.96 -11.54 -3.05
C TYR A 116 2.56 -11.93 -1.69
N CYS A 117 2.33 -11.09 -0.67
CA CYS A 117 2.88 -11.29 0.67
C CYS A 117 2.21 -12.42 1.46
N GLY A 118 1.20 -13.11 0.92
CA GLY A 118 0.44 -14.13 1.63
C GLY A 118 -0.24 -13.59 2.90
N THR A 119 -0.57 -12.29 2.92
CA THR A 119 -1.01 -11.58 4.13
C THR A 119 -2.32 -12.17 4.62
N GLN A 120 -2.37 -12.63 5.87
CA GLN A 120 -3.58 -13.17 6.47
C GLN A 120 -4.61 -12.08 6.77
N GLU A 121 -5.86 -12.48 6.99
CA GLU A 121 -6.92 -11.54 7.40
C GLU A 121 -6.54 -10.83 8.70
N LEU A 122 -6.66 -9.49 8.73
CA LEU A 122 -6.37 -8.68 9.91
C LEU A 122 -7.59 -8.65 10.86
N GLY A 123 -7.87 -9.82 11.43
CA GLY A 123 -8.84 -9.99 12.51
C GLY A 123 -8.33 -9.32 13.78
N GLY A 124 -9.08 -8.35 14.29
CA GLY A 124 -8.74 -7.61 15.52
C GLY A 124 -9.92 -6.82 16.06
#